data_AF-A0A522HRY3-F1
#
_entry.id   AF-A0A522HRY3-F1
#
_cell.length_a   1.000
_cell.length_b   1.000
_cell.length_c   1.000
_cell.angle_alpha   90.00
_cell.angle_beta   90.00
_cell.angle_gamma   90.00
#
_symmetry.space_group_name_H-M   'P 1'
#
loop_
_entity.id
_entity.type
_entity.pdbx_description
1 polymer ?
#
loop_
_entity_poly.entity_id
_entity_poly.type
_entity_poly.pdbx_seq_one_letter_code
_entity_poly.pdbx_strand_id
1 'polypeptide(L)'
;MRDIALALFIFGMIPYTLMRPYVGLLVWSWLGYMNPNRLCYGFAISFPWVELVAIVTLLSLLFSKESKKIPWSTTSVLLVMFLLWTGLTTFFAVVPNSAWEKWLEFAKILVMVFVTLVLINNRERMHWLVWMIVVSLGFYGVKGGLFTILHGGGNHVFGPPASFIADNNALALALCMTLPFMRYLQLHSSRKLVRTGLGFGMLLTGIAVLGTYSRGGLIALVIVAGALFLKSRGRLAVVLVIVAVGFTAYHFMPAQWTDRMDTLHHAGQTDSGETRIQSYEFAASVAAHRPLLGGGFNVYQSASLWRSYGPEDAIPRAIHSIYFRVMGEQGFPGLVLFLMLLFVSWRNCSRVRKRTRDIPDMKWAFDLASMLQVSLVAFMAAGAFLPMSYFDLAYQVMALCAILELHMRQRASQPARELHYGSSPGAFAVSGNAQSVAGVTT
;
A
#
# COMPACT_ATOMS: atom_id res chain seq x y z
N MET A 1 -15.71 16.33 -20.76
CA MET A 1 -16.00 14.87 -20.92
C MET A 1 -15.48 14.01 -19.77
N ARG A 2 -14.20 14.13 -19.33
CA ARG A 2 -13.67 13.33 -18.21
C ARG A 2 -14.42 13.52 -16.90
N ASP A 3 -14.78 14.75 -16.55
CA ASP A 3 -15.55 15.08 -15.36
C ASP A 3 -16.90 14.35 -15.29
N ILE A 4 -17.66 14.39 -16.39
CA ILE A 4 -18.96 13.72 -16.51
C ILE A 4 -18.78 12.19 -16.45
N ALA A 5 -17.77 11.65 -17.14
CA ALA A 5 -17.49 10.22 -17.10
C ALA A 5 -17.15 9.73 -15.68
N LEU A 6 -16.33 10.49 -14.94
CA LEU A 6 -16.00 10.16 -13.55
C LEU A 6 -17.23 10.26 -12.65
N ALA A 7 -18.02 11.34 -12.79
CA ALA A 7 -19.24 11.53 -12.01
C ALA A 7 -20.25 10.40 -12.26
N LEU A 8 -20.55 10.08 -13.53
CA LEU A 8 -21.45 8.99 -13.91
C LEU A 8 -20.95 7.63 -13.38
N PHE A 9 -19.65 7.38 -13.44
CA PHE A 9 -19.08 6.16 -12.87
C PHE A 9 -19.30 6.11 -11.35
N ILE A 10 -18.93 7.16 -10.62
CA ILE A 10 -19.07 7.17 -9.15
C ILE A 10 -20.54 7.08 -8.73
N PHE A 11 -21.43 7.88 -9.31
CA PHE A 11 -22.86 7.84 -9.02
C PHE A 11 -23.48 6.49 -9.41
N GLY A 12 -23.05 5.90 -10.53
CA GLY A 12 -23.46 4.55 -10.94
C GLY A 12 -22.99 3.45 -9.98
N MET A 13 -21.88 3.66 -9.26
CA MET A 13 -21.36 2.74 -8.25
C MET A 13 -22.01 2.89 -6.87
N ILE A 14 -22.78 3.96 -6.61
CA ILE A 14 -23.45 4.18 -5.33
C ILE A 14 -24.46 3.07 -5.00
N PRO A 15 -25.38 2.66 -5.89
CA PRO A 15 -26.31 1.58 -5.60
C PRO A 15 -25.60 0.28 -5.22
N TYR A 16 -24.54 -0.09 -5.96
CA TYR A 16 -23.73 -1.28 -5.66
C TYR A 16 -23.00 -1.15 -4.32
N THR A 17 -22.51 0.04 -4.00
CA THR A 17 -21.89 0.31 -2.70
C THR A 17 -22.90 0.16 -1.57
N LEU A 18 -24.10 0.71 -1.71
CA LEU A 18 -25.17 0.61 -0.71
C LEU A 18 -25.58 -0.86 -0.47
N MET A 19 -25.66 -1.67 -1.53
CA MET A 19 -25.96 -3.10 -1.43
C MET A 19 -24.80 -3.92 -0.87
N ARG A 20 -23.56 -3.54 -1.18
CA ARG A 20 -22.34 -4.29 -0.86
C ARG A 20 -21.24 -3.32 -0.42
N PRO A 21 -21.08 -3.08 0.90
CA PRO A 21 -20.15 -2.06 1.39
C PRO A 21 -18.69 -2.32 0.99
N TYR A 22 -18.28 -3.58 0.77
CA TYR A 22 -16.92 -3.88 0.29
C TYR A 22 -16.63 -3.28 -1.10
N VAL A 23 -17.66 -3.09 -1.94
CA VAL A 23 -17.51 -2.42 -3.24
C VAL A 23 -17.17 -0.95 -3.02
N GLY A 24 -17.83 -0.30 -2.07
CA GLY A 24 -17.51 1.07 -1.64
C GLY A 24 -16.07 1.22 -1.17
N LEU A 25 -15.58 0.26 -0.39
CA LEU A 25 -14.18 0.24 0.03
C LEU A 25 -13.20 0.13 -1.16
N LEU A 26 -13.53 -0.66 -2.18
CA LEU A 26 -12.72 -0.76 -3.40
C LEU A 26 -12.74 0.54 -4.19
N VAL A 27 -13.92 1.18 -4.35
CA VAL A 27 -14.04 2.49 -5.03
C VAL A 27 -13.31 3.58 -4.23
N TRP A 28 -13.40 3.56 -2.91
CA TRP A 28 -12.66 4.48 -2.04
C TRP A 28 -11.15 4.30 -2.20
N SER A 29 -10.67 3.05 -2.19
CA SER A 29 -9.25 2.73 -2.41
C SER A 29 -8.79 3.17 -3.81
N TRP A 30 -9.65 2.99 -4.82
CA TRP A 30 -9.39 3.48 -6.16
C TRP A 30 -9.20 5.00 -6.19
N LEU A 31 -10.15 5.74 -5.62
CA LEU A 31 -10.08 7.20 -5.57
C LEU A 31 -8.90 7.71 -4.75
N GLY A 32 -8.63 7.10 -3.59
CA GLY A 32 -7.53 7.49 -2.70
C GLY A 32 -6.15 7.29 -3.33
N TYR A 33 -5.94 6.18 -4.03
CA TYR A 33 -4.65 5.88 -4.65
C TYR A 33 -4.50 6.49 -6.05
N MET A 34 -5.51 6.34 -6.92
CA MET A 34 -5.40 6.79 -8.31
C MET A 34 -5.66 8.29 -8.45
N ASN A 35 -6.45 8.90 -7.57
CA ASN A 35 -6.86 10.32 -7.67
C ASN A 35 -7.35 10.70 -9.08
N PRO A 36 -8.30 9.95 -9.69
CA PRO A 36 -8.74 10.20 -11.07
C PRO A 36 -9.42 11.57 -11.21
N ASN A 37 -10.00 12.10 -10.13
CA ASN A 37 -10.56 13.45 -10.07
C ASN A 37 -9.52 14.52 -10.36
N ARG A 38 -8.25 14.30 -10.00
CA ARG A 38 -7.13 15.22 -10.28
C ARG A 38 -6.65 15.16 -11.73
N LEU A 39 -7.18 14.24 -12.54
CA LEU A 39 -6.93 14.13 -13.98
C LEU A 39 -8.08 14.70 -14.84
N CYS A 40 -9.11 15.25 -14.18
CA CYS A 40 -10.23 15.95 -14.80
C CYS A 40 -9.89 17.43 -15.03
N TYR A 41 -10.81 18.20 -15.62
CA TYR A 41 -10.56 19.59 -16.02
C TYR A 41 -11.56 20.62 -15.44
N GLY A 42 -12.66 20.19 -14.84
CA GLY A 42 -13.72 21.05 -14.34
C GLY A 42 -14.14 20.72 -12.91
N PHE A 43 -15.47 20.70 -12.66
CA PHE A 43 -16.05 20.56 -11.32
C PHE A 43 -15.59 19.30 -10.57
N ALA A 44 -15.20 18.24 -11.30
CA ALA A 44 -14.80 17.00 -10.66
C ALA A 44 -13.47 17.14 -9.90
N ILE A 45 -12.64 18.15 -10.18
CA ILE A 45 -11.38 18.36 -9.46
C ILE A 45 -11.62 18.72 -7.98
N SER A 46 -12.62 19.57 -7.71
CA SER A 46 -12.88 20.15 -6.39
C SER A 46 -13.96 19.41 -5.59
N PHE A 47 -14.84 18.65 -6.26
CA PHE A 47 -15.89 17.89 -5.57
C PHE A 47 -15.28 16.82 -4.63
N PRO A 48 -15.80 16.64 -3.40
CA PRO A 48 -15.21 15.76 -2.39
C PRO A 48 -15.58 14.28 -2.62
N TRP A 49 -15.17 13.70 -3.75
CA TRP A 49 -15.53 12.34 -4.17
C TRP A 49 -15.13 11.26 -3.15
N VAL A 50 -13.93 11.36 -2.59
CA VAL A 50 -13.41 10.40 -1.62
C VAL A 50 -14.28 10.39 -0.36
N GLU A 51 -14.70 11.56 0.10
CA GLU A 51 -15.57 11.71 1.28
C GLU A 51 -16.98 11.22 1.01
N LEU A 52 -17.57 11.55 -0.16
CA LEU A 52 -18.86 11.01 -0.58
C LEU A 52 -18.86 9.48 -0.54
N VAL A 53 -17.88 8.83 -1.18
CA VAL A 53 -17.80 7.36 -1.21
C VAL A 53 -17.52 6.78 0.18
N ALA A 54 -16.70 7.45 1.01
CA ALA A 54 -16.48 7.03 2.39
C ALA A 54 -17.78 7.04 3.22
N ILE A 55 -18.55 8.14 3.16
CA ILE A 55 -19.83 8.27 3.86
C ILE A 55 -20.82 7.20 3.39
N VAL A 56 -20.99 7.04 2.07
CA VAL A 56 -21.88 6.02 1.50
C VAL A 56 -21.44 4.61 1.91
N THR A 57 -20.14 4.34 1.97
CA THR A 57 -19.59 3.05 2.43
C THR A 57 -19.87 2.80 3.90
N LEU A 58 -19.70 3.81 4.76
CA LEU A 58 -19.99 3.72 6.20
C LEU A 58 -21.49 3.51 6.46
N LEU A 59 -22.36 4.25 5.76
CA LEU A 59 -23.80 4.07 5.82
C LEU A 59 -24.19 2.66 5.34
N SER A 60 -23.65 2.21 4.22
CA SER A 60 -23.87 0.84 3.75
C SER A 60 -23.41 -0.20 4.77
N LEU A 61 -22.23 -0.03 5.38
CA LEU A 61 -21.73 -0.96 6.39
C LEU A 61 -22.68 -1.04 7.60
N LEU A 62 -23.23 0.11 8.03
CA LEU A 62 -24.17 0.20 9.14
C LEU A 62 -25.46 -0.59 8.87
N PHE A 63 -26.06 -0.43 7.68
CA PHE A 63 -27.35 -1.04 7.33
C PHE A 63 -27.25 -2.41 6.65
N SER A 64 -26.08 -2.80 6.16
CA SER A 64 -25.87 -4.10 5.50
C SER A 64 -25.96 -5.28 6.50
N LYS A 65 -26.05 -6.50 5.98
CA LYS A 65 -25.95 -7.74 6.78
C LYS A 65 -24.50 -8.19 7.01
N GLU A 66 -23.50 -7.43 6.56
CA GLU A 66 -22.09 -7.75 6.78
C GLU A 66 -21.76 -7.75 8.28
N SER A 67 -20.81 -8.59 8.68
CA SER A 67 -20.27 -8.58 10.03
C SER A 67 -19.73 -7.18 10.36
N LYS A 68 -20.13 -6.61 11.49
CA LYS A 68 -19.56 -5.36 12.03
C LYS A 68 -18.51 -5.63 13.11
N LYS A 69 -18.11 -6.89 13.29
CA LYS A 69 -17.12 -7.28 14.31
C LYS A 69 -15.74 -6.84 13.86
N ILE A 70 -15.16 -5.87 14.56
CA ILE A 70 -13.76 -5.51 14.38
C ILE A 70 -12.91 -6.68 14.86
N PRO A 71 -11.99 -7.20 14.03
CA PRO A 71 -11.04 -8.19 14.49
C PRO A 71 -10.01 -7.52 15.40
N TRP A 72 -10.13 -7.70 16.71
CA TRP A 72 -9.19 -7.17 17.71
C TRP A 72 -7.86 -7.92 17.72
N SER A 73 -7.11 -7.77 16.63
CA SER A 73 -5.71 -8.22 16.52
C SER A 73 -4.77 -7.24 17.21
N THR A 74 -3.52 -7.66 17.48
CA THR A 74 -2.47 -6.75 17.97
C THR A 74 -2.32 -5.52 17.06
N THR A 75 -2.45 -5.69 15.74
CA THR A 75 -2.40 -4.58 14.78
C THR A 75 -3.54 -3.58 15.02
N SER A 76 -4.77 -4.07 15.20
CA SER A 76 -5.94 -3.23 15.41
C SER A 76 -5.83 -2.42 16.71
N VAL A 77 -5.35 -3.05 17.78
CA VAL A 77 -5.09 -2.37 19.07
C VAL A 77 -4.00 -1.30 18.91
N LEU A 78 -2.90 -1.61 18.24
CA LEU A 78 -1.83 -0.64 17.96
C LEU A 78 -2.33 0.54 17.10
N LEU A 79 -3.21 0.31 16.12
CA LEU A 79 -3.81 1.38 15.32
C LEU A 79 -4.70 2.30 16.17
N VAL A 80 -5.52 1.75 17.08
CA VAL A 80 -6.31 2.57 18.02
C VAL A 80 -5.37 3.36 18.94
N MET A 81 -4.39 2.70 19.55
CA MET A 81 -3.44 3.38 20.44
C MET A 81 -2.69 4.50 19.70
N PHE A 82 -2.28 4.27 18.45
CA PHE A 82 -1.61 5.29 17.66
C PHE A 82 -2.56 6.43 17.26
N LEU A 83 -3.82 6.16 16.91
CA LEU A 83 -4.83 7.19 16.64
C LEU A 83 -5.09 8.08 17.87
N LEU A 84 -5.30 7.44 19.03
CA LEU A 84 -5.53 8.15 20.29
C LEU A 84 -4.29 8.94 20.73
N TRP A 85 -3.11 8.33 20.62
CA TRP A 85 -1.84 8.99 20.92
C TRP A 85 -1.62 10.21 20.04
N THR A 86 -1.76 10.06 18.73
CA THR A 86 -1.61 11.16 17.79
C THR A 86 -2.70 12.23 17.96
N GLY A 87 -3.88 11.87 18.48
CA GLY A 87 -4.91 12.84 18.88
C GLY A 87 -4.51 13.62 20.13
N LEU A 88 -3.94 12.94 21.12
CA LEU A 88 -3.44 13.57 22.35
C LEU A 88 -2.31 14.56 22.06
N THR A 89 -1.31 14.17 21.26
CA THR A 89 -0.20 15.06 20.87
C THR A 89 -0.68 16.23 20.01
N THR A 90 -1.73 16.03 19.20
CA THR A 90 -2.36 17.11 18.41
C THR A 90 -3.00 18.16 19.32
N PHE A 91 -3.63 17.75 20.42
CA PHE A 91 -4.20 18.67 21.40
C PHE A 91 -3.14 19.59 22.04
N PHE A 92 -1.90 19.09 22.18
CA PHE A 92 -0.75 19.84 22.70
C PHE A 92 0.22 20.34 21.61
N ALA A 93 -0.22 20.38 20.35
CA ALA A 93 0.64 20.72 19.23
C ALA A 93 1.12 22.18 19.26
N VAL A 94 2.32 22.40 18.72
CA VAL A 94 2.94 23.75 18.64
C VAL A 94 2.30 24.60 17.55
N VAL A 95 1.77 23.94 16.51
CA VAL A 95 1.07 24.59 15.40
C VAL A 95 -0.37 24.01 15.33
N PRO A 96 -1.28 24.42 16.24
CA PRO A 96 -2.55 23.71 16.45
C PRO A 96 -3.42 23.55 15.20
N ASN A 97 -3.59 24.62 14.41
CA ASN A 97 -4.46 24.57 13.22
C ASN A 97 -3.95 23.54 12.19
N SER A 98 -2.67 23.62 11.84
CA SER A 98 -2.02 22.68 10.91
C SER A 98 -2.00 21.25 11.45
N ALA A 99 -1.84 21.10 12.77
CA ALA A 99 -1.84 19.79 13.41
C ALA A 99 -3.22 19.13 13.37
N TRP A 100 -4.29 19.89 13.66
CA TRP A 100 -5.67 19.40 13.60
C TRP A 100 -6.10 19.03 12.18
N GLU A 101 -5.75 19.86 11.19
CA GLU A 101 -6.00 19.54 9.78
C GLU A 101 -5.36 18.20 9.39
N LYS A 102 -4.09 18.01 9.77
CA LYS A 102 -3.37 16.76 9.46
C LYS A 102 -3.88 15.56 10.24
N TRP A 103 -4.24 15.74 11.52
CA TRP A 103 -4.82 14.66 12.32
C TRP A 103 -6.18 14.24 11.77
N LEU A 104 -7.04 15.18 11.34
CA LEU A 104 -8.33 14.85 10.72
C LEU A 104 -8.15 14.04 9.43
N GLU A 105 -7.19 14.43 8.59
CA GLU A 105 -6.82 13.66 7.39
C GLU A 105 -6.37 12.24 7.75
N PHE A 106 -5.48 12.11 8.74
CA PHE A 106 -4.96 10.82 9.19
C PHE A 106 -6.03 9.95 9.87
N ALA A 107 -6.91 10.55 10.67
CA ALA A 107 -8.03 9.87 11.31
C ALA A 107 -9.01 9.31 10.27
N LYS A 108 -9.34 10.08 9.22
CA LYS A 108 -10.17 9.60 8.09
C LYS A 108 -9.54 8.39 7.41
N ILE A 109 -8.21 8.39 7.21
CA ILE A 109 -7.47 7.22 6.69
C ILE A 109 -7.63 6.03 7.63
N LEU A 110 -7.39 6.19 8.94
CA LEU A 110 -7.48 5.09 9.89
C LEU A 110 -8.89 4.54 10.03
N VAL A 111 -9.94 5.37 9.98
CA VAL A 111 -11.34 4.90 9.93
C VAL A 111 -11.54 3.94 8.75
N MET A 112 -11.03 4.29 7.56
CA MET A 112 -11.15 3.42 6.39
C MET A 112 -10.26 2.18 6.46
N VAL A 113 -9.14 2.24 7.19
CA VAL A 113 -8.34 1.06 7.54
C VAL A 113 -9.15 0.11 8.45
N PHE A 114 -9.90 0.62 9.44
CA PHE A 114 -10.81 -0.22 10.24
C PHE A 114 -11.96 -0.80 9.41
N VAL A 115 -12.54 -0.02 8.50
CA VAL A 115 -13.52 -0.54 7.52
C VAL A 115 -12.92 -1.68 6.70
N THR A 116 -11.64 -1.58 6.32
CA THR A 116 -10.90 -2.65 5.64
C THR A 116 -10.77 -3.90 6.49
N LEU A 117 -10.36 -3.75 7.76
CA LEU A 117 -10.26 -4.87 8.72
C LEU A 117 -11.60 -5.61 8.90
N VAL A 118 -12.72 -4.89 8.82
CA VAL A 118 -14.07 -5.46 8.95
C VAL A 118 -14.54 -6.14 7.65
N LEU A 119 -14.40 -5.45 6.51
CA LEU A 119 -15.00 -5.88 5.25
C LEU A 119 -14.17 -6.92 4.49
N ILE A 120 -12.85 -6.90 4.62
CA ILE A 120 -11.96 -7.83 3.91
C ILE A 120 -11.76 -9.08 4.78
N ASN A 121 -12.74 -9.98 4.70
CA ASN A 121 -12.83 -11.17 5.57
C ASN A 121 -12.58 -12.51 4.85
N ASN A 122 -12.29 -12.49 3.54
CA ASN A 122 -12.05 -13.69 2.74
C ASN A 122 -10.97 -13.45 1.68
N ARG A 123 -10.47 -14.55 1.10
CA ARG A 123 -9.41 -14.55 0.08
C ARG A 123 -9.77 -13.68 -1.13
N GLU A 124 -11.01 -13.75 -1.62
CA GLU A 124 -11.43 -13.05 -2.82
C GLU A 124 -11.40 -11.53 -2.63
N ARG A 125 -11.94 -11.04 -1.51
CA ARG A 125 -11.90 -9.61 -1.17
C ARG A 125 -10.47 -9.10 -0.97
N MET A 126 -9.58 -9.90 -0.36
CA MET A 126 -8.15 -9.56 -0.28
C MET A 126 -7.56 -9.43 -1.68
N HIS A 127 -7.87 -10.37 -2.57
CA HIS A 127 -7.39 -10.37 -3.94
C HIS A 127 -7.90 -9.16 -4.73
N TRP A 128 -9.17 -8.77 -4.56
CA TRP A 128 -9.73 -7.58 -5.18
C TRP A 128 -9.09 -6.28 -4.69
N LEU A 129 -8.81 -6.16 -3.39
CA LEU A 129 -8.10 -4.99 -2.85
C LEU A 129 -6.68 -4.91 -3.42
N VAL A 130 -5.98 -6.04 -3.54
CA VAL A 130 -4.65 -6.09 -4.19
C VAL A 130 -4.73 -5.70 -5.66
N TRP A 131 -5.73 -6.19 -6.39
CA TRP A 131 -6.01 -5.73 -7.76
C TRP A 131 -6.24 -4.22 -7.81
N MET A 132 -7.00 -3.68 -6.86
CA MET A 132 -7.31 -2.25 -6.86
C MET A 132 -6.06 -1.40 -6.62
N ILE A 133 -5.18 -1.80 -5.69
CA ILE A 133 -3.87 -1.16 -5.49
C ILE A 133 -3.07 -1.17 -6.80
N VAL A 134 -3.00 -2.33 -7.48
CA VAL A 134 -2.24 -2.50 -8.71
C VAL A 134 -2.83 -1.71 -9.87
N VAL A 135 -4.15 -1.68 -10.05
CA VAL A 135 -4.80 -0.90 -11.11
C VAL A 135 -4.59 0.60 -10.87
N SER A 136 -4.75 1.06 -9.63
CA SER A 136 -4.63 2.47 -9.29
C SER A 136 -3.20 3.01 -9.44
N LEU A 137 -2.23 2.38 -8.79
CA LEU A 137 -0.85 2.87 -8.77
C LEU A 137 -0.06 2.37 -9.97
N GLY A 138 -0.38 1.17 -10.46
CA GLY A 138 0.18 0.64 -11.69
C GLY A 138 -0.22 1.44 -12.93
N PHE A 139 -1.36 2.15 -12.91
CA PHE A 139 -1.67 3.15 -13.95
C PHE A 139 -0.55 4.18 -14.08
N TYR A 140 -0.08 4.76 -12.97
CA TYR A 140 1.02 5.72 -12.97
C TYR A 140 2.37 5.07 -13.30
N GLY A 141 2.58 3.82 -12.89
CA GLY A 141 3.78 3.06 -13.29
C GLY A 141 3.84 2.81 -14.80
N VAL A 142 2.75 2.33 -15.41
CA VAL A 142 2.67 2.08 -16.85
C VAL A 142 2.74 3.39 -17.64
N LYS A 143 1.93 4.39 -17.27
CA LYS A 143 1.93 5.71 -17.91
C LYS A 143 3.29 6.39 -17.80
N GLY A 144 3.89 6.37 -16.60
CA GLY A 144 5.19 6.96 -16.33
C GLY A 144 6.31 6.28 -17.11
N GLY A 145 6.31 4.94 -17.16
CA GLY A 145 7.33 4.18 -17.89
C GLY A 145 7.28 4.43 -19.39
N LEU A 146 6.08 4.43 -19.98
CA LEU A 146 5.90 4.80 -21.38
C LEU A 146 6.33 6.24 -21.64
N PHE A 147 5.97 7.17 -20.76
CA PHE A 147 6.38 8.57 -20.86
C PHE A 147 7.91 8.70 -20.83
N THR A 148 8.60 8.02 -19.92
CA THR A 148 10.07 8.02 -19.84
C THR A 148 10.69 7.48 -21.12
N ILE A 149 10.20 6.36 -21.67
CA ILE A 149 10.74 5.80 -22.92
C ILE A 149 10.53 6.78 -24.09
N LEU A 150 9.31 7.30 -24.25
CA LEU A 150 8.95 8.17 -25.38
C LEU A 150 9.72 9.49 -25.42
N HIS A 151 10.16 9.99 -24.26
CA HIS A 151 10.91 11.24 -24.14
C HIS A 151 12.40 11.01 -23.87
N GLY A 152 12.90 9.78 -24.03
CA GLY A 152 14.32 9.44 -23.80
C GLY A 152 14.81 9.80 -22.40
N GLY A 153 13.94 9.67 -21.39
CA GLY A 153 14.24 10.01 -20.00
C GLY A 153 14.40 11.48 -19.70
N GLY A 154 14.31 12.41 -20.66
CA GLY A 154 14.59 13.83 -20.47
C GLY A 154 13.63 14.60 -19.55
N ASN A 155 12.46 14.02 -19.24
CA ASN A 155 11.43 14.66 -18.42
C ASN A 155 11.13 13.86 -17.16
N HIS A 156 10.85 14.57 -16.07
CA HIS A 156 10.47 13.97 -14.80
C HIS A 156 9.04 13.41 -14.83
N VAL A 157 8.87 12.23 -14.24
CA VAL A 157 7.57 11.62 -13.99
C VAL A 157 7.03 12.10 -12.64
N PHE A 158 5.86 12.72 -12.66
CA PHE A 158 5.11 13.17 -11.49
C PHE A 158 3.78 12.43 -11.36
N GLY A 159 3.25 12.39 -10.14
CA GLY A 159 1.89 11.89 -9.93
C GLY A 159 0.84 12.98 -10.12
N PRO A 160 -0.42 12.65 -9.82
CA PRO A 160 -1.53 13.58 -9.95
C PRO A 160 -1.37 14.75 -8.95
N PRO A 161 -1.61 16.00 -9.37
CA PRO A 161 -1.47 17.17 -8.50
C PRO A 161 -2.42 17.11 -7.31
N ALA A 162 -2.05 17.77 -6.20
CA ALA A 162 -2.84 17.84 -4.97
C ALA A 162 -3.29 16.45 -4.46
N SER A 163 -2.34 15.51 -4.44
CA SER A 163 -2.47 14.16 -3.91
C SER A 163 -1.22 13.77 -3.10
N PHE A 164 -1.29 12.67 -2.34
CA PHE A 164 -0.16 12.11 -1.60
C PHE A 164 1.05 11.75 -2.48
N ILE A 165 0.80 11.45 -3.75
CA ILE A 165 1.82 10.99 -4.70
C ILE A 165 2.12 12.06 -5.77
N ALA A 166 1.77 13.32 -5.51
CA ALA A 166 1.96 14.41 -6.47
C ALA A 166 3.44 14.61 -6.85
N ASP A 167 4.32 14.61 -5.84
CA ASP A 167 5.76 14.75 -6.08
C ASP A 167 6.39 13.44 -6.56
N ASN A 168 7.51 13.59 -7.25
CA ASN A 168 8.25 12.50 -7.85
C ASN A 168 8.77 11.48 -6.83
N ASN A 169 9.13 11.89 -5.61
CA ASN A 169 9.66 10.96 -4.62
C ASN A 169 8.55 10.11 -3.98
N ALA A 170 7.42 10.74 -3.63
CA ALA A 170 6.27 10.02 -3.12
C ALA A 170 5.70 9.04 -4.15
N LEU A 171 5.64 9.44 -5.43
CA LEU A 171 5.27 8.54 -6.51
C LEU A 171 6.24 7.35 -6.60
N ALA A 172 7.55 7.59 -6.60
CA ALA A 172 8.55 6.53 -6.67
C ALA A 172 8.40 5.50 -5.54
N LEU A 173 8.16 5.97 -4.31
CA LEU A 173 7.87 5.10 -3.17
C LEU A 173 6.59 4.26 -3.41
N ALA A 174 5.50 4.89 -3.84
CA ALA A 174 4.23 4.20 -4.08
C ALA A 174 4.35 3.14 -5.19
N LEU A 175 5.10 3.42 -6.25
CA LEU A 175 5.41 2.46 -7.32
C LEU A 175 6.25 1.28 -6.80
N CYS A 176 7.28 1.55 -5.99
CA CYS A 176 8.09 0.50 -5.36
C CYS A 176 7.26 -0.40 -4.43
N MET A 177 6.32 0.18 -3.68
CA MET A 177 5.37 -0.58 -2.84
C MET A 177 4.39 -1.42 -3.68
N THR A 178 4.12 -1.04 -4.93
CA THR A 178 3.15 -1.68 -5.83
C THR A 178 3.74 -2.85 -6.63
N LEU A 179 5.00 -2.78 -7.03
CA LEU A 179 5.72 -3.87 -7.75
C LEU A 179 5.50 -5.28 -7.16
N PRO A 180 5.62 -5.51 -5.84
CA PRO A 180 5.37 -6.84 -5.28
C PRO A 180 3.92 -7.30 -5.42
N PHE A 181 2.94 -6.39 -5.43
CA PHE A 181 1.55 -6.75 -5.69
C PHE A 181 1.32 -7.15 -7.14
N MET A 182 1.95 -6.47 -8.10
CA MET A 182 1.94 -6.91 -9.51
C MET A 182 2.50 -8.33 -9.64
N ARG A 183 3.60 -8.62 -8.93
CA ARG A 183 4.20 -9.95 -8.94
C ARG A 183 3.29 -11.01 -8.32
N TYR A 184 2.65 -10.71 -7.19
CA TYR A 184 1.66 -11.62 -6.58
C TYR A 184 0.55 -11.96 -7.59
N LEU A 185 -0.06 -10.96 -8.21
CA LEU A 185 -1.12 -11.17 -9.20
C LEU A 185 -0.62 -11.95 -10.42
N GLN A 186 0.62 -11.71 -10.83
CA GLN A 186 1.25 -12.41 -11.96
C GLN A 186 1.40 -13.92 -11.67
N LEU A 187 1.76 -14.28 -10.44
CA LEU A 187 1.91 -15.68 -10.01
C LEU A 187 0.58 -16.42 -9.91
N HIS A 188 -0.53 -15.72 -9.66
CA HIS A 188 -1.85 -16.32 -9.45
C HIS A 188 -2.87 -16.08 -10.57
N SER A 189 -2.47 -15.43 -11.66
CA SER A 189 -3.31 -15.25 -12.84
C SER A 189 -3.29 -16.49 -13.73
N SER A 190 -4.45 -17.07 -14.01
CA SER A 190 -4.60 -18.20 -14.93
C SER A 190 -4.41 -17.79 -16.40
N ARG A 191 -4.87 -16.59 -16.77
CA ARG A 191 -4.81 -16.07 -18.14
C ARG A 191 -3.40 -15.60 -18.49
N LYS A 192 -2.81 -16.19 -19.53
CA LYS A 192 -1.47 -15.82 -20.05
C LYS A 192 -1.37 -14.33 -20.38
N LEU A 193 -2.41 -13.75 -21.00
CA LEU A 193 -2.46 -12.33 -21.32
C LEU A 193 -2.31 -11.44 -20.09
N VAL A 194 -3.02 -11.74 -19.00
CA VAL A 194 -2.94 -10.99 -17.74
C VAL A 194 -1.54 -11.12 -17.13
N ARG A 195 -0.98 -12.34 -17.15
CA ARG A 195 0.37 -12.61 -16.62
C ARG A 195 1.46 -11.85 -17.40
N THR A 196 1.36 -11.84 -18.73
CA THR A 196 2.27 -11.07 -19.60
C THR A 196 2.09 -9.58 -19.40
N GLY A 197 0.84 -9.10 -19.35
CA GLY A 197 0.51 -7.70 -19.09
C GLY A 197 1.05 -7.20 -17.75
N LEU A 198 0.94 -7.99 -16.68
CA LEU A 198 1.54 -7.67 -15.38
C LEU A 198 3.06 -7.65 -15.43
N GLY A 199 3.69 -8.55 -16.20
CA GLY A 199 5.15 -8.55 -16.40
C GLY A 199 5.64 -7.29 -17.11
N PHE A 200 4.94 -6.90 -18.17
CA PHE A 200 5.22 -5.65 -18.88
C PHE A 200 4.91 -4.42 -17.99
N GLY A 201 3.83 -4.48 -17.21
CA GLY A 201 3.50 -3.46 -16.23
C GLY A 201 4.57 -3.29 -15.15
N MET A 202 5.16 -4.38 -14.67
CA MET A 202 6.30 -4.35 -13.74
C MET A 202 7.53 -3.69 -14.38
N LEU A 203 7.85 -4.05 -15.62
CA LEU A 203 8.94 -3.43 -16.37
C LEU A 203 8.75 -1.92 -16.51
N LEU A 204 7.59 -1.50 -17.03
CA LEU A 204 7.29 -0.08 -17.19
C LEU A 204 7.27 0.66 -15.85
N THR A 205 6.77 0.02 -14.79
CA THR A 205 6.79 0.61 -13.44
C THR A 205 8.22 0.81 -12.93
N GLY A 206 9.13 -0.15 -13.17
CA GLY A 206 10.55 0.03 -12.86
C GLY A 206 11.18 1.17 -13.64
N ILE A 207 10.88 1.29 -14.93
CA ILE A 207 11.34 2.41 -15.78
C ILE A 207 10.75 3.74 -15.30
N ALA A 208 9.48 3.77 -14.90
CA ALA A 208 8.84 4.97 -14.34
C ALA A 208 9.55 5.44 -13.08
N VAL A 209 9.99 4.52 -12.22
CA VAL A 209 10.79 4.86 -11.03
C VAL A 209 12.09 5.56 -11.43
N LEU A 210 12.78 5.11 -12.49
CA LEU A 210 13.94 5.84 -13.02
C LEU A 210 13.54 7.25 -13.49
N GLY A 211 12.46 7.34 -14.26
CA GLY A 211 11.90 8.58 -14.77
C GLY A 211 11.42 9.57 -13.70
N THR A 212 11.21 9.14 -12.45
CA THR A 212 10.92 10.07 -11.35
C THR A 212 12.13 10.91 -10.93
N TYR A 213 13.36 10.55 -11.31
CA TYR A 213 14.57 11.22 -10.83
C TYR A 213 14.68 11.21 -9.29
N SER A 214 14.07 10.23 -8.62
CA SER A 214 14.11 10.08 -7.17
C SER A 214 15.28 9.19 -6.74
N ARG A 215 16.27 9.76 -6.06
CA ARG A 215 17.40 9.03 -5.45
C ARG A 215 16.93 7.98 -4.44
N GLY A 216 16.00 8.35 -3.55
CA GLY A 216 15.39 7.41 -2.61
C GLY A 216 14.55 6.34 -3.30
N GLY A 217 13.91 6.70 -4.43
CA GLY A 217 13.19 5.77 -5.30
C GLY A 217 14.12 4.74 -5.95
N LEU A 218 15.29 5.15 -6.45
CA LEU A 218 16.28 4.24 -7.03
C LEU A 218 16.82 3.26 -5.99
N ILE A 219 17.20 3.75 -4.81
CA ILE A 219 17.66 2.88 -3.70
C ILE A 219 16.56 1.88 -3.32
N ALA A 220 15.32 2.35 -3.17
CA ALA A 220 14.19 1.48 -2.86
C ALA A 220 13.92 0.46 -3.97
N LEU A 221 14.06 0.84 -5.24
CA LEU A 221 13.90 -0.07 -6.37
C LEU A 221 14.95 -1.19 -6.33
N VAL A 222 16.21 -0.88 -6.05
CA VAL A 222 17.28 -1.89 -5.91
C VAL A 222 16.98 -2.84 -4.75
N ILE A 223 16.60 -2.30 -3.58
CA ILE A 223 16.24 -3.11 -2.41
C ILE A 223 15.02 -3.99 -2.71
N VAL A 224 13.98 -3.45 -3.34
CA VAL A 224 12.76 -4.17 -3.73
C VAL A 224 13.08 -5.24 -4.77
N ALA A 225 13.90 -4.95 -5.76
CA ALA A 225 14.36 -5.92 -6.76
C ALA A 225 15.08 -7.10 -6.12
N GLY A 226 16.02 -6.83 -5.19
CA GLY A 226 16.68 -7.87 -4.40
C GLY A 226 15.70 -8.66 -3.54
N ALA A 227 14.79 -7.99 -2.84
CA ALA A 227 13.78 -8.64 -2.02
C ALA A 227 12.79 -9.50 -2.84
N LEU A 228 12.40 -9.05 -4.03
CA LEU A 228 11.61 -9.82 -5.00
C LEU A 228 12.38 -11.05 -5.47
N PHE A 229 13.66 -10.92 -5.81
CA PHE A 229 14.49 -12.05 -6.21
C PHE A 229 14.58 -13.11 -5.11
N LEU A 230 14.80 -12.69 -3.85
CA LEU A 230 14.91 -13.59 -2.71
C LEU A 230 13.59 -14.26 -2.32
N LYS A 231 12.46 -13.54 -2.43
CA LYS A 231 11.15 -14.01 -1.92
C LYS A 231 10.22 -14.55 -3.01
N SER A 232 10.45 -14.29 -4.29
CA SER A 232 9.58 -14.76 -5.36
C SER A 232 9.96 -16.15 -5.86
N ARG A 233 8.93 -16.94 -6.18
CA ARG A 233 9.08 -18.16 -6.97
C ARG A 233 9.14 -17.79 -8.45
N GLY A 234 9.88 -18.52 -9.28
CA GLY A 234 10.07 -18.18 -10.69
C GLY A 234 10.98 -16.96 -10.91
N ARG A 235 12.17 -16.97 -10.31
CA ARG A 235 13.14 -15.87 -10.27
C ARG A 235 13.53 -15.33 -11.64
N LEU A 236 13.49 -16.16 -12.69
CA LEU A 236 13.84 -15.76 -14.05
C LEU A 236 13.05 -14.53 -14.51
N ALA A 237 11.73 -14.49 -14.29
CA ALA A 237 10.91 -13.34 -14.69
C ALA A 237 11.31 -12.06 -13.93
N VAL A 238 11.70 -12.17 -12.66
CA VAL A 238 12.17 -11.03 -11.87
C VAL A 238 13.54 -10.57 -12.38
N VAL A 239 14.46 -11.49 -12.64
CA VAL A 239 15.78 -11.20 -13.21
C VAL A 239 15.66 -10.51 -14.57
N LEU A 240 14.79 -11.00 -15.46
CA LEU A 240 14.56 -10.39 -16.77
C LEU A 240 14.07 -8.94 -16.64
N VAL A 241 13.15 -8.66 -15.71
CA VAL A 241 12.70 -7.29 -15.44
C VAL A 241 13.84 -6.44 -14.88
N ILE A 242 14.64 -6.95 -13.94
CA ILE A 242 15.78 -6.23 -13.36
C ILE A 242 16.80 -5.87 -14.43
N VAL A 243 17.20 -6.85 -15.26
CA VAL A 243 18.16 -6.66 -16.34
C VAL A 243 17.62 -5.65 -17.36
N ALA A 244 16.34 -5.76 -17.73
CA ALA A 244 15.73 -4.82 -18.66
C ALA A 244 15.67 -3.39 -18.12
N VAL A 245 15.31 -3.19 -16.84
CA VAL A 245 15.33 -1.87 -16.20
C VAL A 245 16.74 -1.31 -16.12
N GLY A 246 17.74 -2.13 -15.75
CA GLY A 246 19.15 -1.72 -15.72
C GLY A 246 19.70 -1.36 -17.10
N PHE A 247 19.32 -2.12 -18.13
CA PHE A 247 19.64 -1.82 -19.52
C PHE A 247 19.01 -0.48 -19.96
N THR A 248 17.75 -0.23 -19.60
CA THR A 248 17.10 1.07 -19.84
C THR A 248 17.84 2.21 -19.14
N ALA A 249 18.21 2.02 -17.87
CA ALA A 249 18.97 3.01 -17.11
C ALA A 249 20.29 3.36 -17.81
N TYR A 250 21.03 2.36 -18.28
CA TYR A 250 22.35 2.55 -18.89
C TYR A 250 22.30 3.18 -20.29
N HIS A 251 21.35 2.79 -21.14
CA HIS A 251 21.34 3.22 -22.55
C HIS A 251 20.40 4.40 -22.85
N PHE A 252 19.37 4.64 -22.04
CA PHE A 252 18.31 5.59 -22.39
C PHE A 252 18.18 6.76 -21.42
N MET A 253 18.78 6.71 -20.22
CA MET A 253 18.71 7.84 -19.30
C MET A 253 19.75 8.91 -19.67
N PRO A 254 19.38 10.19 -19.69
CA PRO A 254 20.25 11.27 -20.12
C PRO A 254 21.29 11.63 -19.04
N ALA A 255 22.32 12.40 -19.43
CA ALA A 255 23.38 12.87 -18.52
C ALA A 255 22.83 13.57 -17.26
N GLN A 256 21.78 14.39 -17.41
CA GLN A 256 21.14 15.05 -16.25
C GLN A 256 20.60 14.05 -15.21
N TRP A 257 20.16 12.86 -15.64
CA TRP A 257 19.77 11.81 -14.72
C TRP A 257 20.98 11.18 -14.03
N THR A 258 22.03 10.84 -14.79
CA THR A 258 23.25 10.24 -14.23
C THR A 258 23.91 11.20 -13.25
N ASP A 259 24.08 12.47 -13.60
CA ASP A 259 24.65 13.51 -12.74
C ASP A 259 23.88 13.61 -11.42
N ARG A 260 22.54 13.54 -11.51
CA ARG A 260 21.68 13.56 -10.33
C ARG A 260 21.85 12.32 -9.47
N MET A 261 21.98 11.13 -10.06
CA MET A 261 22.18 9.89 -9.31
C MET A 261 23.58 9.81 -8.71
N ASP A 262 24.59 10.35 -9.38
CA ASP A 262 25.98 10.41 -8.89
C ASP A 262 26.11 11.24 -7.61
N THR A 263 25.21 12.22 -7.41
CA THR A 263 25.13 12.94 -6.12
C THR A 263 24.85 12.03 -4.91
N LEU A 264 24.43 10.77 -5.10
CA LEU A 264 24.33 9.78 -4.02
C LEU A 264 25.69 9.50 -3.36
N HIS A 265 26.79 9.54 -4.11
CA HIS A 265 28.15 9.34 -3.59
C HIS A 265 28.60 10.51 -2.70
N HIS A 266 28.04 11.70 -2.91
CA HIS A 266 28.33 12.93 -2.16
C HIS A 266 27.08 13.48 -1.45
N ALA A 267 26.21 12.60 -0.96
CA ALA A 267 24.89 12.98 -0.45
C ALA A 267 24.96 14.03 0.68
N GLY A 268 26.01 14.00 1.51
CA GLY A 268 26.24 14.96 2.60
C GLY A 268 26.75 16.34 2.15
N GLN A 269 27.08 16.52 0.87
CA GLN A 269 27.61 17.77 0.31
C GLN A 269 26.64 18.42 -0.69
N THR A 270 25.41 17.91 -0.79
CA THR A 270 24.38 18.48 -1.67
C THR A 270 23.37 19.25 -0.84
N ASP A 271 22.93 20.43 -1.29
CA ASP A 271 21.92 21.26 -0.60
C ASP A 271 20.70 20.45 -0.16
N SER A 272 20.24 19.57 -1.05
CA SER A 272 19.07 18.73 -0.80
C SER A 272 19.29 17.62 0.23
N GLY A 273 20.53 17.14 0.40
CA GLY A 273 20.89 16.12 1.39
C GLY A 273 21.22 16.75 2.74
N GLU A 274 21.95 17.85 2.74
CA GLU A 274 22.24 18.66 3.92
C GLU A 274 20.95 19.10 4.61
N THR A 275 20.03 19.73 3.88
CA THR A 275 18.75 20.17 4.45
C THR A 275 17.88 19.00 4.96
N ARG A 276 18.04 17.77 4.43
CA ARG A 276 17.39 16.57 5.01
C ARG A 276 18.01 16.22 6.35
N ILE A 277 19.33 16.21 6.47
CA ILE A 277 20.06 15.97 7.72
C ILE A 277 19.66 17.03 8.76
N GLN A 278 19.65 18.31 8.38
CA GLN A 278 19.16 19.40 9.24
C GLN A 278 17.72 19.15 9.73
N SER A 279 16.85 18.59 8.88
CA SER A 279 15.48 18.23 9.28
C SER A 279 15.41 17.04 10.25
N TYR A 280 16.39 16.13 10.23
CA TYR A 280 16.50 15.02 11.16
C TYR A 280 16.99 15.51 12.52
N GLU A 281 18.02 16.37 12.51
CA GLU A 281 18.56 17.03 13.69
C GLU A 281 17.49 17.87 14.37
N PHE A 282 16.76 18.71 13.62
CA PHE A 282 15.61 19.45 14.12
C PHE A 282 14.58 18.54 14.80
N ALA A 283 14.18 17.46 14.14
CA ALA A 283 13.19 16.52 14.69
C ALA A 283 13.69 15.81 15.96
N ALA A 284 14.97 15.42 15.98
CA ALA A 284 15.62 14.82 17.15
C ALA A 284 15.71 15.80 18.31
N SER A 285 16.09 17.06 18.05
CA SER A 285 16.15 18.13 19.06
C SER A 285 14.77 18.43 19.64
N VAL A 286 13.73 18.52 18.80
CA VAL A 286 12.35 18.67 19.26
C VAL A 286 11.94 17.50 20.16
N ALA A 287 12.22 16.27 19.75
CA ALA A 287 11.90 15.09 20.54
C ALA A 287 12.71 15.04 21.84
N ALA A 288 13.98 15.45 21.86
CA ALA A 288 14.79 15.50 23.08
C ALA A 288 14.21 16.47 24.12
N HIS A 289 13.69 17.62 23.68
CA HIS A 289 13.08 18.62 24.57
C HIS A 289 11.60 18.33 24.90
N ARG A 290 10.91 17.57 24.05
CA ARG A 290 9.52 17.14 24.23
C ARG A 290 9.40 15.61 24.07
N PRO A 291 10.03 14.81 24.95
CA PRO A 291 10.24 13.37 24.74
C PRO A 291 8.96 12.56 24.67
N LEU A 292 7.92 12.98 25.40
CA LEU A 292 6.63 12.30 25.37
C LEU A 292 5.78 12.78 24.21
N LEU A 293 5.37 14.05 24.20
CA LEU A 293 4.34 14.52 23.28
C LEU A 293 4.87 14.96 21.90
N GLY A 294 6.17 15.15 21.74
CA GLY A 294 6.73 15.78 20.55
C GLY A 294 6.22 17.21 20.34
N GLY A 295 6.27 17.66 19.09
CA GLY A 295 5.75 18.98 18.69
C GLY A 295 4.33 19.00 18.12
N GLY A 296 3.68 17.83 17.99
CA GLY A 296 2.44 17.65 17.25
C GLY A 296 2.64 17.55 15.74
N PHE A 297 1.60 17.18 15.00
CA PHE A 297 1.67 17.11 13.54
C PHE A 297 2.15 18.40 12.91
N ASN A 298 2.91 18.27 11.82
CA ASN A 298 3.43 19.40 11.04
C ASN A 298 4.28 20.39 11.88
N VAL A 299 4.91 19.92 12.96
CA VAL A 299 5.80 20.73 13.81
C VAL A 299 6.85 21.50 13.02
N TYR A 300 7.31 20.95 11.90
CA TYR A 300 8.28 21.58 11.00
C TYR A 300 7.81 22.92 10.39
N GLN A 301 6.54 23.30 10.54
CA GLN A 301 6.04 24.62 10.13
C GLN A 301 6.30 25.71 11.19
N SER A 302 6.73 25.32 12.40
CA SER A 302 7.01 26.28 13.48
C SER A 302 8.38 26.95 13.29
N ALA A 303 8.36 28.21 12.84
CA ALA A 303 9.57 29.02 12.73
C ALA A 303 10.27 29.24 14.08
N SER A 304 9.51 29.31 15.18
CA SER A 304 10.08 29.47 16.52
C SER A 304 10.84 28.22 16.98
N LEU A 305 10.31 27.02 16.70
CA LEU A 305 11.03 25.79 17.00
C LEU A 305 12.26 25.63 16.13
N TRP A 306 12.21 25.97 14.84
CA TRP A 306 13.40 25.96 13.99
C TRP A 306 14.50 26.86 14.53
N ARG A 307 14.15 28.08 14.99
CA ARG A 307 15.11 28.98 15.64
C ARG A 307 15.68 28.44 16.96
N SER A 308 14.94 27.60 17.67
CA SER A 308 15.34 27.10 19.00
C SER A 308 16.07 25.76 18.95
N TYR A 309 15.75 24.93 17.96
CA TYR A 309 16.14 23.51 17.91
C TYR A 309 16.67 23.05 16.56
N GLY A 310 16.57 23.90 15.53
CA GLY A 310 17.23 23.67 14.25
C GLY A 310 18.71 24.07 14.31
N PRO A 311 19.55 23.50 13.45
CA PRO A 311 20.90 24.00 13.23
C PRO A 311 20.94 25.49 12.85
N GLU A 312 22.05 26.19 13.14
CA GLU A 312 22.19 27.66 13.00
C GLU A 312 21.90 28.16 11.58
N ASP A 313 22.25 27.39 10.55
CA ASP A 313 22.00 27.69 9.13
C ASP A 313 20.89 26.82 8.50
N ALA A 314 20.01 26.24 9.33
CA ALA A 314 19.02 25.31 8.83
C ALA A 314 17.93 25.99 7.98
N ILE A 315 17.65 25.43 6.81
CA ILE A 315 16.53 25.86 5.97
C ILE A 315 15.28 25.07 6.38
N PRO A 316 14.24 25.72 6.94
CA PRO A 316 13.03 25.03 7.38
C PRO A 316 12.37 24.23 6.25
N ARG A 317 12.14 22.93 6.49
CA ARG A 317 11.46 22.04 5.54
C ARG A 317 10.76 20.89 6.23
N ALA A 318 9.91 20.18 5.48
CA ALA A 318 9.31 18.94 5.98
C ALA A 318 10.38 17.92 6.43
N ILE A 319 10.09 17.15 7.47
CA ILE A 319 11.02 16.15 8.00
C ILE A 319 11.04 14.94 7.07
N HIS A 320 12.10 14.79 6.28
CA HIS A 320 12.20 13.82 5.19
C HIS A 320 12.62 12.43 5.67
N SER A 321 11.94 11.89 6.67
CA SER A 321 12.13 10.53 7.14
C SER A 321 10.90 10.10 7.90
N ILE A 322 10.34 8.93 7.58
CA ILE A 322 9.15 8.44 8.27
C ILE A 322 9.38 8.28 9.77
N TYR A 323 10.62 7.96 10.16
CA TYR A 323 11.02 7.72 11.54
C TYR A 323 11.22 9.04 12.29
N PHE A 324 12.08 9.92 11.79
CA PHE A 324 12.31 11.22 12.43
C PHE A 324 11.04 12.08 12.44
N ARG A 325 10.19 11.99 11.40
CA ARG A 325 8.92 12.73 11.38
C ARG A 325 8.00 12.28 12.51
N VAL A 326 7.78 10.97 12.69
CA VAL A 326 6.95 10.48 13.80
C VAL A 326 7.60 10.82 15.14
N MET A 327 8.92 10.71 15.26
CA MET A 327 9.63 11.05 16.50
C MET A 327 9.48 12.53 16.88
N GLY A 328 9.71 13.44 15.94
CA GLY A 328 9.60 14.88 16.18
C GLY A 328 8.16 15.35 16.40
N GLU A 329 7.19 14.75 15.70
CA GLU A 329 5.78 15.12 15.82
C GLU A 329 5.08 14.46 17.02
N GLN A 330 5.43 13.21 17.36
CA GLN A 330 4.68 12.35 18.28
C GLN A 330 5.49 11.89 19.50
N GLY A 331 6.74 12.34 19.63
CA GLY A 331 7.69 11.93 20.65
C GLY A 331 8.14 10.47 20.53
N PHE A 332 8.94 10.02 21.50
CA PHE A 332 9.41 8.64 21.56
C PHE A 332 8.29 7.61 21.71
N PRO A 333 7.22 7.82 22.50
CA PRO A 333 6.12 6.87 22.58
C PRO A 333 5.41 6.68 21.23
N GLY A 334 5.20 7.77 20.48
CA GLY A 334 4.64 7.70 19.13
C GLY A 334 5.54 6.93 18.16
N LEU A 335 6.85 7.15 18.22
CA LEU A 335 7.82 6.38 17.43
C LEU A 335 7.78 4.89 17.79
N VAL A 336 7.73 4.54 19.08
CA VAL A 336 7.64 3.16 19.54
C VAL A 336 6.37 2.49 19.00
N LEU A 337 5.21 3.14 19.09
CA LEU A 337 3.96 2.63 18.53
C LEU A 337 4.05 2.40 17.02
N PHE A 338 4.64 3.34 16.29
CA PHE A 338 4.84 3.22 14.84
C PHE A 338 5.78 2.08 14.46
N LEU A 339 6.90 1.91 15.18
CA LEU A 339 7.82 0.79 14.97
C LEU A 339 7.18 -0.56 15.35
N MET A 340 6.37 -0.60 16.41
CA MET A 340 5.61 -1.79 16.78
C MET A 340 4.59 -2.17 15.70
N LEU A 341 3.92 -1.21 15.06
CA LEU A 341 3.04 -1.47 13.91
C LEU A 341 3.80 -2.16 12.78
N LEU A 342 4.93 -1.59 12.36
CA LEU A 342 5.79 -2.16 11.31
C LEU A 342 6.27 -3.58 11.69
N PHE A 343 6.75 -3.76 12.92
CA PHE A 343 7.22 -5.04 13.43
C PHE A 343 6.11 -6.10 13.46
N VAL A 344 4.93 -5.76 13.97
CA VAL A 344 3.79 -6.68 14.05
C VAL A 344 3.30 -7.07 12.66
N SER A 345 3.24 -6.13 11.70
CA SER A 345 2.90 -6.45 10.31
C SER A 345 3.91 -7.40 9.67
N TRP A 346 5.22 -7.18 9.88
CA TRP A 346 6.26 -8.10 9.42
C TRP A 346 6.15 -9.49 10.06
N ARG A 347 5.91 -9.53 11.39
CA ARG A 347 5.74 -10.77 12.17
C ARG A 347 4.53 -11.56 11.70
N ASN A 348 3.42 -10.89 11.42
CA ASN A 348 2.20 -11.51 10.92
C ASN A 348 2.45 -12.21 9.58
N CYS A 349 3.11 -11.53 8.63
CA CYS A 349 3.50 -12.15 7.37
C CYS A 349 4.49 -13.31 7.56
N SER A 350 5.46 -13.18 8.46
CA SER A 350 6.42 -14.26 8.76
C SER A 350 5.73 -15.51 9.30
N ARG A 351 4.74 -15.34 10.19
CA ARG A 351 3.92 -16.44 10.71
C ARG A 351 3.09 -17.10 9.62
N VAL A 352 2.45 -16.31 8.75
CA VAL A 352 1.72 -16.84 7.59
C VAL A 352 2.65 -17.66 6.72
N ARG A 353 3.77 -17.09 6.27
CA ARG A 353 4.76 -17.78 5.42
C ARG A 353 5.26 -19.08 6.04
N LYS A 354 5.56 -19.10 7.34
CA LYS A 354 6.00 -20.31 8.04
C LYS A 354 4.91 -21.39 8.03
N ARG A 355 3.64 -21.03 8.27
CA ARG A 355 2.52 -21.96 8.35
C ARG A 355 2.04 -22.47 6.98
N THR A 356 2.26 -21.71 5.91
CA THR A 356 1.72 -22.02 4.58
C THR A 356 2.76 -22.53 3.58
N ARG A 357 4.04 -22.56 3.96
CA ARG A 357 5.18 -22.91 3.08
C ARG A 357 4.97 -24.22 2.33
N ASP A 358 4.59 -25.26 3.06
CA ASP A 358 4.56 -26.65 2.60
C ASP A 358 3.13 -27.16 2.36
N ILE A 359 2.15 -26.25 2.31
CA ILE A 359 0.73 -26.58 2.05
C ILE A 359 0.37 -26.14 0.62
N PRO A 360 0.20 -27.06 -0.34
CA PRO A 360 -0.03 -26.72 -1.75
C PRO A 360 -1.19 -25.74 -2.00
N ASP A 361 -2.30 -25.89 -1.28
CA ASP A 361 -3.49 -25.04 -1.44
C ASP A 361 -3.34 -23.64 -0.82
N MET A 362 -2.28 -23.43 -0.02
CA MET A 362 -1.99 -22.17 0.66
C MET A 362 -0.86 -21.38 0.00
N LYS A 363 -0.41 -21.81 -1.18
CA LYS A 363 0.62 -21.08 -1.95
C LYS A 363 0.27 -19.61 -2.13
N TRP A 364 -0.98 -19.29 -2.41
CA TRP A 364 -1.45 -17.90 -2.52
C TRP A 364 -1.22 -17.07 -1.25
N ALA A 365 -1.42 -17.66 -0.07
CA ALA A 365 -1.23 -16.96 1.20
C ALA A 365 0.27 -16.80 1.51
N PHE A 366 1.07 -17.81 1.19
CA PHE A 366 2.55 -17.72 1.26
C PHE A 366 3.08 -16.60 0.36
N ASP A 367 2.63 -16.57 -0.90
CA ASP A 367 3.08 -15.62 -1.91
C ASP A 367 2.58 -14.20 -1.57
N LEU A 368 1.32 -14.04 -1.14
CA LEU A 368 0.79 -12.74 -0.68
C LEU A 368 1.55 -12.21 0.54
N ALA A 369 1.78 -13.04 1.56
CA ALA A 369 2.55 -12.64 2.74
C ALA A 369 4.00 -12.28 2.37
N SER A 370 4.58 -12.97 1.38
CA SER A 370 5.92 -12.66 0.86
C SER A 370 5.94 -11.29 0.16
N MET A 371 4.94 -10.98 -0.64
CA MET A 371 4.84 -9.71 -1.36
C MET A 371 4.46 -8.54 -0.45
N LEU A 372 3.62 -8.76 0.58
CA LEU A 372 3.39 -7.79 1.66
C LEU A 372 4.69 -7.43 2.38
N GLN A 373 5.57 -8.41 2.67
CA GLN A 373 6.90 -8.14 3.24
C GLN A 373 7.77 -7.30 2.32
N VAL A 374 7.77 -7.57 1.02
CA VAL A 374 8.53 -6.75 0.05
C VAL A 374 7.98 -5.32 -0.01
N SER A 375 6.65 -5.14 0.03
CA SER A 375 6.02 -3.82 0.05
C SER A 375 6.35 -3.04 1.34
N LEU A 376 6.36 -3.71 2.50
CA LEU A 376 6.82 -3.12 3.76
C LEU A 376 8.30 -2.73 3.71
N VAL A 377 9.16 -3.53 3.07
CA VAL A 377 10.58 -3.18 2.86
C VAL A 377 10.70 -1.93 2.00
N ALA A 378 9.91 -1.80 0.93
CA ALA A 378 9.87 -0.59 0.11
C ALA A 378 9.51 0.64 0.96
N PHE A 379 8.46 0.53 1.79
CA PHE A 379 8.02 1.59 2.68
C PHE A 379 9.09 1.98 3.72
N MET A 380 9.71 1.01 4.38
CA MET A 380 10.75 1.26 5.39
C MET A 380 12.02 1.86 4.77
N ALA A 381 12.47 1.33 3.63
CA ALA A 381 13.70 1.77 2.98
C ALA A 381 13.58 3.13 2.30
N ALA A 382 12.59 3.34 1.42
CA ALA A 382 12.39 4.64 0.79
C ALA A 382 11.86 5.67 1.81
N GLY A 383 11.01 5.23 2.73
CA GLY A 383 10.46 6.08 3.79
C GLY A 383 11.53 6.65 4.72
N ALA A 384 12.67 6.00 4.90
CA ALA A 384 13.79 6.56 5.66
C ALA A 384 14.23 7.94 5.15
N PHE A 385 13.94 8.27 3.88
CA PHE A 385 14.32 9.52 3.21
C PHE A 385 13.12 10.37 2.77
N LEU A 386 11.89 10.03 3.19
CA LEU A 386 10.66 10.68 2.72
C LEU A 386 9.69 11.01 3.87
N PRO A 387 8.96 12.14 3.79
CA PRO A 387 8.00 12.56 4.81
C PRO A 387 6.65 11.80 4.69
N MET A 388 6.65 10.48 4.54
CA MET A 388 5.47 9.66 4.18
C MET A 388 4.89 8.83 5.33
N SER A 389 5.08 9.23 6.59
CA SER A 389 4.70 8.45 7.78
C SER A 389 3.21 8.13 7.90
N TYR A 390 2.36 8.98 7.31
CA TYR A 390 0.91 8.91 7.40
C TYR A 390 0.26 8.56 6.05
N PHE A 391 1.02 7.94 5.16
CA PHE A 391 0.55 7.53 3.84
C PHE A 391 -0.45 6.38 3.94
N ASP A 392 -1.64 6.55 3.36
CA ASP A 392 -2.77 5.62 3.44
C ASP A 392 -2.44 4.18 3.03
N LEU A 393 -1.71 4.00 1.92
CA LEU A 393 -1.30 2.67 1.43
C LEU A 393 -0.49 1.90 2.49
N ALA A 394 0.35 2.57 3.27
CA ALA A 394 1.17 1.90 4.28
C ALA A 394 0.29 1.23 5.34
N TYR A 395 -0.71 1.94 5.86
CA TYR A 395 -1.64 1.40 6.86
C TYR A 395 -2.57 0.33 6.28
N GLN A 396 -2.93 0.46 5.00
CA GLN A 396 -3.70 -0.54 4.27
C GLN A 396 -2.91 -1.84 4.06
N VAL A 397 -1.62 -1.75 3.76
CA VAL A 397 -0.70 -2.90 3.73
C VAL A 397 -0.57 -3.53 5.12
N MET A 398 -0.44 -2.73 6.19
CA MET A 398 -0.40 -3.24 7.57
C MET A 398 -1.69 -3.97 7.95
N ALA A 399 -2.85 -3.45 7.54
CA ALA A 399 -4.14 -4.11 7.71
C ALA A 399 -4.24 -5.42 6.93
N LEU A 400 -3.81 -5.45 5.66
CA LEU A 400 -3.73 -6.69 4.87
C LEU A 400 -2.84 -7.75 5.53
N CYS A 401 -1.73 -7.35 6.15
CA CYS A 401 -0.89 -8.27 6.94
C CYS A 401 -1.66 -8.90 8.11
N ALA A 402 -2.46 -8.10 8.82
CA ALA A 402 -3.27 -8.56 9.96
C ALA A 402 -4.43 -9.46 9.51
N ILE A 403 -5.16 -9.04 8.47
CA ILE A 403 -6.26 -9.78 7.86
C ILE A 403 -5.80 -11.15 7.37
N LEU A 404 -4.68 -11.21 6.66
CA LEU A 404 -4.13 -12.47 6.15
C LEU A 404 -3.78 -13.44 7.29
N GLU A 405 -3.17 -12.92 8.36
CA GLU A 405 -2.80 -13.73 9.52
C GLU A 405 -4.02 -14.26 10.29
N LEU A 406 -5.03 -13.41 10.48
CA LEU A 406 -6.29 -13.79 11.10
C LEU A 406 -7.02 -14.85 10.27
N HIS A 407 -7.12 -14.65 8.97
CA HIS A 407 -7.77 -15.60 8.06
C HIS A 407 -7.09 -16.97 8.12
N MET A 408 -5.75 -17.02 8.23
CA MET A 408 -5.01 -18.26 8.41
C MET A 408 -5.24 -18.90 9.79
N ARG A 409 -5.38 -18.11 10.87
CA ARG A 409 -5.72 -18.65 12.20
C ARG A 409 -7.11 -19.27 12.23
N GLN A 410 -8.10 -18.55 11.70
CA GLN A 410 -9.50 -19.01 11.68
C GLN A 410 -9.64 -20.33 10.92
N ARG A 411 -8.94 -20.46 9.79
CA ARG A 411 -8.93 -21.70 9.01
C ARG A 411 -8.24 -22.86 9.74
N ALA A 412 -7.17 -22.59 10.49
CA ALA A 412 -6.50 -23.61 11.30
C ALA A 412 -7.34 -24.08 12.51
N SER A 413 -8.24 -23.22 13.02
CA SER A 413 -9.16 -23.57 14.12
C SER A 413 -10.44 -24.26 13.66
N GLN A 414 -10.71 -24.36 12.35
CA GLN A 414 -11.85 -25.13 11.84
C GLN A 414 -11.49 -26.62 11.90
N PRO A 415 -12.25 -27.47 12.63
CA PRO A 415 -11.98 -28.91 12.67
C PRO A 415 -12.10 -29.51 11.26
N ALA A 416 -11.23 -30.48 10.94
CA ALA A 416 -11.12 -31.14 9.63
C ALA A 416 -12.36 -31.94 9.17
N ARG A 417 -13.55 -31.70 9.75
CA ARG A 417 -14.74 -32.55 9.63
C ARG A 417 -15.65 -32.26 8.43
N GLU A 418 -15.41 -31.22 7.64
CA GLU A 418 -16.28 -30.89 6.49
C GLU A 418 -15.63 -31.10 5.11
N LEU A 419 -14.38 -31.57 5.02
CA LEU A 419 -13.72 -31.84 3.73
C LEU A 419 -13.93 -33.27 3.20
N HIS A 420 -14.67 -34.13 3.92
CA HIS A 420 -14.85 -35.55 3.56
C HIS A 420 -16.30 -36.03 3.34
N TYR A 421 -17.30 -35.14 3.31
CA TYR A 421 -18.67 -35.53 2.96
C TYR A 421 -19.12 -34.88 1.65
N GLY A 422 -18.73 -35.49 0.53
CA GLY A 422 -19.10 -35.06 -0.82
C GLY A 422 -18.67 -36.01 -1.94
N SER A 423 -18.16 -37.19 -1.61
CA SER A 423 -17.91 -38.26 -2.57
C SER A 423 -18.42 -39.58 -1.99
N SER A 424 -19.75 -39.70 -1.91
CA SER A 424 -20.38 -41.02 -1.89
C SER A 424 -20.58 -41.46 -3.35
N PRO A 425 -19.89 -42.50 -3.84
CA PRO A 425 -20.21 -43.09 -5.13
C PRO A 425 -21.48 -43.96 -4.98
N GLY A 426 -22.48 -43.67 -5.81
CA GLY A 426 -23.44 -44.68 -6.29
C GLY A 426 -24.42 -45.27 -5.28
N ALA A 427 -25.59 -44.64 -5.13
CA ALA A 427 -26.82 -45.35 -4.77
C ALA A 427 -27.97 -44.82 -5.66
N PHE A 428 -27.93 -45.19 -6.93
CA PHE A 428 -29.10 -45.21 -7.81
C PHE A 428 -29.23 -46.63 -8.36
N ALA A 429 -29.88 -47.50 -7.61
CA ALA A 429 -30.48 -48.71 -8.15
C ALA A 429 -31.99 -48.43 -8.27
N VAL A 430 -32.40 -48.06 -9.48
CA VAL A 430 -33.79 -47.95 -9.87
C VAL A 430 -34.35 -49.37 -10.03
N SER A 431 -35.46 -49.62 -9.34
CA SER A 431 -36.33 -50.77 -9.53
C SER A 431 -36.86 -50.86 -10.96
N GLY A 432 -36.76 -52.02 -11.60
CA GLY A 432 -37.37 -52.31 -12.89
C GLY A 432 -37.53 -53.80 -13.13
N ASN A 433 -38.70 -54.33 -12.75
CA ASN A 433 -39.21 -55.64 -13.15
C ASN A 433 -39.46 -55.68 -14.68
N ALA A 434 -39.01 -56.73 -15.38
CA ALA A 434 -39.76 -57.42 -16.46
C ALA A 434 -38.93 -58.55 -17.14
N GLN A 435 -39.30 -59.78 -16.81
CA GLN A 435 -39.61 -60.95 -17.67
C GLN A 435 -38.73 -61.42 -18.86
N SER A 436 -38.72 -62.77 -18.96
CA SER A 436 -38.43 -63.68 -20.09
C SER A 436 -36.96 -64.10 -20.29
N VAL A 437 -36.57 -65.36 -20.58
CA VAL A 437 -37.26 -66.64 -20.80
C VAL A 437 -36.19 -67.77 -20.78
N ALA A 438 -36.60 -68.96 -20.32
CA ALA A 438 -36.12 -70.33 -20.61
C ALA A 438 -34.67 -70.81 -20.34
N GLY A 439 -34.58 -72.01 -19.73
CA GLY A 439 -33.37 -72.84 -19.70
C GLY A 439 -33.47 -74.04 -18.76
N VAL A 440 -34.16 -75.09 -19.20
CA VAL A 440 -34.34 -76.41 -18.55
C VAL A 440 -33.00 -77.18 -18.55
N THR A 441 -32.64 -77.87 -17.46
CA THR A 441 -32.31 -79.33 -17.42
C THR A 441 -31.73 -79.79 -16.08
N THR A 442 -32.32 -80.89 -15.60
CA THR A 442 -31.90 -81.94 -14.63
C THR A 442 -31.57 -81.58 -13.20
#